data_AF-A0A371GKT7-F1
#
_entry.id   AF-A0A371GKT7-F1
#
_cell.length_a   1.000
_cell.length_b   1.000
_cell.length_c   1.000
_cell.angle_alpha   90.00
_cell.angle_beta   90.00
_cell.angle_gamma   90.00
#
_symmetry.space_group_name_H-M   'P 1'
#
loop_
_entity.id
_entity.type
_entity.pdbx_description
1 polymer ?
#
loop_
_entity_poly.entity_id
_entity_poly.type
_entity_poly.pdbx_seq_one_letter_code
_entity_poly.pdbx_strand_id
1 'polypeptide(L)'
;MTKEQWVRRLGEATERTICWYPTWNERQEMITNCGEYPNVPLLGTQGAINYNPELTSRQAGYPMVSGPLQEAFTPLWVEGAQAHRGEHHRKIRRVWANIIRKGATWRTRSCGASPEYRAWLEQRVHLVGLPWGSIQHQDQGTRVYEIQETLKIEALEGTLEQMKIEQGTLKRKLETALEAARQERQLSDEFSKKARAEKESRLKIGRCLKAPDQEITRSDGGRKRTTGGDRGSPQVQRSRKRRRGARALGTGAPTRGRVKSNPTLKGTRTEPKAIQSALVEAQGKTDEVESQLEELRQTLEGWKRRCQDIADKAEIQVRAATADTQFWKDRYVKLAWLANQALMSIPRRLRAAEGMMDPTKTPREIKEFLEQYRKLYDRMKELSAPP
;
A
#
# COMPACT_ATOMS: atom_id res chain seq x y z
N MET A 1 13.50 -33.87 -27.95
CA MET A 1 14.67 -33.38 -27.21
C MET A 1 15.15 -34.48 -26.29
N THR A 2 16.47 -34.63 -26.09
CA THR A 2 17.03 -35.58 -25.10
C THR A 2 16.96 -35.00 -23.68
N LYS A 3 17.29 -35.80 -22.66
CA LYS A 3 17.32 -35.38 -21.26
C LYS A 3 18.32 -34.23 -21.04
N GLU A 4 19.48 -34.31 -21.69
CA GLU A 4 20.58 -33.35 -21.60
C GLU A 4 20.18 -32.02 -22.24
N GLN A 5 19.48 -32.07 -23.38
CA GLN A 5 18.90 -30.90 -24.03
C GLN A 5 17.82 -30.23 -23.18
N TRP A 6 17.03 -31.01 -22.43
CA TRP A 6 16.05 -30.47 -21.46
C TRP A 6 16.73 -29.83 -20.25
N VAL A 7 17.70 -30.50 -19.63
CA VAL A 7 18.48 -29.95 -18.50
C VAL A 7 19.14 -28.63 -18.90
N ARG A 8 19.79 -28.59 -20.08
CA ARG A 8 20.42 -27.37 -20.58
C ARG A 8 19.39 -26.26 -20.82
N ARG A 9 18.29 -26.54 -21.54
CA ARG A 9 17.24 -25.55 -21.84
C ARG A 9 16.52 -25.02 -20.60
N LEU A 10 16.44 -25.80 -19.53
CA LEU A 10 15.88 -25.37 -18.23
C LEU A 10 16.89 -24.55 -17.42
N GLY A 11 18.19 -24.86 -17.46
CA GLY A 11 19.25 -24.05 -16.84
C GLY A 11 19.53 -22.73 -17.58
N GLU A 12 19.35 -22.70 -18.90
CA GLU A 12 19.41 -21.50 -19.75
C GLU A 12 18.17 -20.59 -19.59
N ALA A 13 17.13 -21.04 -18.88
CA ALA A 13 15.86 -20.33 -18.78
C ALA A 13 15.91 -19.20 -17.73
N THR A 14 15.35 -18.04 -18.07
CA THR A 14 15.40 -16.81 -17.26
C THR A 14 14.00 -16.30 -16.95
N GLU A 15 13.91 -15.33 -16.04
CA GLU A 15 12.67 -14.61 -15.71
C GLU A 15 12.06 -13.88 -16.93
N ARG A 16 12.83 -13.65 -18.02
CA ARG A 16 12.34 -13.14 -19.31
C ARG A 16 11.87 -14.22 -20.30
N THR A 17 12.36 -15.46 -20.19
CA THR A 17 12.00 -16.56 -21.12
C THR A 17 10.99 -17.55 -20.55
N ILE A 18 10.70 -17.51 -19.25
CA ILE A 18 9.61 -18.24 -18.61
C ILE A 18 8.46 -17.27 -18.29
N CYS A 19 7.32 -17.49 -18.95
CA CYS A 19 6.04 -16.92 -18.53
C CYS A 19 5.52 -17.71 -17.31
N TRP A 20 5.82 -17.22 -16.09
CA TRP A 20 5.49 -17.94 -14.84
C TRP A 20 4.00 -18.01 -14.52
N TYR A 21 3.21 -17.06 -15.04
CA TYR A 21 1.76 -17.02 -14.93
C TYR A 21 1.17 -16.65 -16.30
N PRO A 22 0.23 -17.42 -16.86
CA PRO A 22 -0.48 -16.99 -18.07
C PRO A 22 -1.46 -15.86 -17.73
N THR A 23 -1.67 -14.93 -18.67
CA THR A 23 -2.56 -13.76 -18.51
C THR A 23 -4.02 -14.16 -18.20
N TRP A 24 -4.51 -15.26 -18.77
CA TRP A 24 -5.85 -15.78 -18.42
C TRP A 24 -5.99 -16.25 -16.96
N ASN A 25 -4.88 -16.38 -16.21
CA ASN A 25 -4.84 -16.75 -14.79
C ASN A 25 -4.56 -15.53 -13.88
N GLU A 26 -5.07 -14.36 -14.28
CA GLU A 26 -5.14 -13.13 -13.47
C GLU A 26 -6.17 -13.23 -12.34
N ARG A 27 -5.99 -14.22 -11.46
CA ARG A 27 -6.74 -14.35 -10.21
C ARG A 27 -6.43 -13.16 -9.30
N GLN A 28 -7.49 -12.41 -8.94
CA GLN A 28 -7.42 -11.32 -7.98
C GLN A 28 -7.20 -11.82 -6.53
N GLU A 29 -7.45 -13.10 -6.27
CA GLU A 29 -7.26 -13.76 -4.98
C GLU A 29 -6.53 -15.10 -5.11
N MET A 30 -5.74 -15.44 -4.09
CA MET A 30 -5.09 -16.73 -3.91
C MET A 30 -5.46 -17.31 -2.54
N ILE A 31 -5.74 -18.62 -2.48
CA ILE A 31 -5.90 -19.34 -1.21
C ILE A 31 -4.53 -19.41 -0.55
N THR A 32 -4.37 -18.81 0.65
CA THR A 32 -3.09 -18.79 1.37
C THR A 32 -3.01 -19.83 2.48
N ASN A 33 -4.14 -20.29 3.01
CA ASN A 33 -4.22 -21.42 3.94
C ASN A 33 -5.66 -21.98 4.01
N CYS A 34 -5.84 -23.10 4.69
CA CYS A 34 -7.17 -23.66 5.02
C CYS A 34 -7.26 -23.91 6.52
N GLY A 35 -8.06 -23.09 7.22
CA GLY A 35 -8.19 -23.14 8.67
C GLY A 35 -6.83 -23.03 9.38
N GLU A 36 -6.50 -24.05 10.17
CA GLU A 36 -5.26 -24.13 10.96
C GLU A 36 -4.06 -24.68 10.16
N TYR A 37 -4.23 -25.17 8.92
CA TYR A 37 -3.12 -25.74 8.16
C TYR A 37 -2.36 -24.66 7.38
N PRO A 38 -1.02 -24.51 7.55
CA PRO A 38 -0.22 -23.57 6.75
C PRO A 38 -0.18 -23.93 5.25
N ASN A 39 -0.35 -25.20 4.93
CA ASN A 39 -0.43 -25.73 3.56
C ASN A 39 -1.87 -26.13 3.22
N VAL A 40 -2.28 -26.01 1.95
CA VAL A 40 -3.64 -26.36 1.52
C VAL A 40 -3.74 -27.87 1.26
N PRO A 41 -4.59 -28.61 1.98
CA PRO A 41 -4.76 -30.05 1.77
C PRO A 41 -5.63 -30.31 0.53
N LEU A 42 -5.22 -31.25 -0.33
CA LEU A 42 -5.99 -31.71 -1.49
C LEU A 42 -6.41 -33.17 -1.25
N LEU A 43 -7.69 -33.48 -1.40
CA LEU A 43 -8.21 -34.85 -1.33
C LEU A 43 -8.53 -35.36 -2.74
N GLY A 44 -7.80 -36.39 -3.18
CA GLY A 44 -8.02 -37.09 -4.45
C GLY A 44 -8.51 -38.52 -4.23
N THR A 45 -8.84 -39.23 -5.32
CA THR A 45 -9.33 -40.62 -5.24
C THR A 45 -8.30 -41.59 -4.64
N GLN A 46 -7.00 -41.34 -4.88
CA GLN A 46 -5.90 -42.21 -4.42
C GLN A 46 -5.28 -41.80 -3.06
N GLY A 47 -5.76 -40.73 -2.42
CA GLY A 47 -5.19 -40.25 -1.16
C GLY A 47 -5.41 -38.76 -0.91
N ALA A 48 -4.78 -38.24 0.14
CA ALA A 48 -4.67 -36.80 0.40
C ALA A 48 -3.21 -36.35 0.36
N ILE A 49 -2.98 -35.21 -0.28
CA ILE A 49 -1.69 -34.49 -0.34
C ILE A 49 -1.86 -33.07 0.21
N ASN A 50 -0.80 -32.28 0.30
CA ASN A 50 -0.91 -30.82 0.40
C ASN A 50 -0.03 -30.09 -0.63
N TYR A 51 -0.36 -28.83 -0.91
CA TYR A 51 0.54 -27.90 -1.58
C TYR A 51 0.83 -26.69 -0.68
N ASN A 52 1.99 -26.09 -0.87
CA ASN A 52 2.43 -24.89 -0.16
C ASN A 52 2.05 -23.64 -0.99
N PRO A 53 1.12 -22.79 -0.51
CA PRO A 53 0.69 -21.61 -1.26
C PRO A 53 1.77 -20.55 -1.44
N GLU A 54 2.72 -20.43 -0.49
CA GLU A 54 3.82 -19.48 -0.58
C GLU A 54 4.69 -19.79 -1.80
N LEU A 55 5.01 -21.08 -2.05
CA LEU A 55 5.68 -21.52 -3.28
C LEU A 55 4.81 -21.35 -4.54
N THR A 56 3.49 -21.54 -4.43
CA THR A 56 2.55 -21.31 -5.54
C THR A 56 2.42 -19.82 -5.90
N SER A 57 2.76 -18.88 -4.99
CA SER A 57 2.73 -17.43 -5.25
C SER A 57 3.45 -17.04 -6.53
N ARG A 58 4.61 -17.64 -6.80
CA ARG A 58 5.38 -17.38 -8.04
C ARG A 58 4.65 -17.83 -9.31
N GLN A 59 3.87 -18.92 -9.24
CA GLN A 59 3.03 -19.42 -10.33
C GLN A 59 1.75 -18.58 -10.53
N ALA A 60 1.37 -17.79 -9.52
CA ALA A 60 0.35 -16.74 -9.62
C ALA A 60 0.94 -15.37 -10.02
N GLY A 61 2.25 -15.28 -10.24
CA GLY A 61 2.92 -14.06 -10.69
C GLY A 61 3.29 -13.07 -9.59
N TYR A 62 3.29 -13.48 -8.31
CA TYR A 62 3.72 -12.63 -7.20
C TYR A 62 5.22 -12.84 -6.89
N PRO A 63 5.96 -11.77 -6.55
CA PRO A 63 7.39 -11.86 -6.28
C PRO A 63 7.66 -12.60 -4.96
N MET A 64 8.74 -13.39 -4.94
CA MET A 64 9.16 -14.14 -3.75
C MET A 64 10.04 -13.28 -2.85
N VAL A 65 9.53 -12.90 -1.68
CA VAL A 65 10.20 -11.96 -0.74
C VAL A 65 11.07 -12.68 0.30
N SER A 66 10.71 -13.88 0.72
CA SER A 66 11.47 -14.68 1.69
C SER A 66 11.31 -16.18 1.41
N GLY A 67 12.23 -17.00 1.95
CA GLY A 67 12.01 -18.44 2.03
C GLY A 67 10.73 -18.77 2.84
N PRO A 68 9.94 -19.78 2.44
CA PRO A 68 8.78 -20.22 3.23
C PRO A 68 9.16 -20.70 4.63
N LEU A 69 8.23 -20.59 5.58
CA LEU A 69 8.43 -21.07 6.95
C LEU A 69 8.66 -22.59 6.99
N GLN A 70 9.42 -23.07 7.99
CA GLN A 70 9.78 -24.49 8.08
C GLN A 70 8.55 -25.42 8.21
N GLU A 71 7.51 -24.96 8.90
CA GLU A 71 6.20 -25.61 9.03
C GLU A 71 5.50 -25.80 7.66
N ALA A 72 5.72 -24.89 6.72
CA ALA A 72 5.18 -24.96 5.38
C ALA A 72 5.88 -26.03 4.50
N PHE A 73 6.87 -26.76 5.05
CA PHE A 73 7.44 -27.98 4.45
C PHE A 73 6.94 -29.27 5.08
N THR A 74 6.08 -29.24 6.09
CA THR A 74 5.44 -30.47 6.60
C THR A 74 4.52 -31.06 5.52
N PRO A 75 4.84 -32.23 4.96
CA PRO A 75 4.02 -32.83 3.92
C PRO A 75 2.80 -33.49 4.58
N LEU A 76 1.63 -33.28 3.99
CA LEU A 76 0.49 -34.16 4.22
C LEU A 76 0.59 -35.26 3.17
N TRP A 77 0.68 -36.52 3.59
CA TRP A 77 0.54 -37.68 2.73
C TRP A 77 -0.33 -38.71 3.45
N VAL A 78 -1.51 -39.00 2.92
CA VAL A 78 -2.41 -40.02 3.44
C VAL A 78 -2.86 -40.90 2.28
N GLU A 79 -2.53 -42.19 2.33
CA GLU A 79 -2.64 -43.05 1.15
C GLU A 79 -3.99 -43.80 1.07
N GLY A 80 -4.50 -43.91 -0.15
CA GLY A 80 -5.65 -44.73 -0.51
C GLY A 80 -6.89 -44.50 0.36
N ALA A 81 -7.51 -45.61 0.79
CA ALA A 81 -8.77 -45.59 1.53
C ALA A 81 -8.69 -44.90 2.91
N GLN A 82 -7.49 -44.67 3.46
CA GLN A 82 -7.34 -43.97 4.74
C GLN A 82 -7.65 -42.46 4.63
N ALA A 83 -7.38 -41.84 3.47
CA ALA A 83 -7.72 -40.44 3.23
C ALA A 83 -9.23 -40.18 3.18
N HIS A 84 -10.02 -41.22 2.91
CA HIS A 84 -11.48 -41.20 2.79
C HIS A 84 -12.21 -41.73 4.03
N ARG A 85 -11.48 -42.07 5.11
CA ARG A 85 -12.03 -42.66 6.33
C ARG A 85 -11.45 -41.97 7.58
N GLY A 86 -12.07 -42.24 8.73
CA GLY A 86 -11.59 -41.76 10.03
C GLY A 86 -11.50 -40.23 10.15
N GLU A 87 -10.50 -39.77 10.89
CA GLU A 87 -10.35 -38.36 11.25
C GLU A 87 -9.76 -37.49 10.13
N HIS A 88 -8.85 -38.02 9.31
CA HIS A 88 -8.21 -37.27 8.22
C HIS A 88 -9.25 -36.69 7.24
N HIS A 89 -10.20 -37.52 6.77
CA HIS A 89 -11.29 -37.05 5.91
C HIS A 89 -12.11 -35.93 6.58
N ARG A 90 -12.47 -36.10 7.86
CA ARG A 90 -13.27 -35.12 8.63
C ARG A 90 -12.50 -33.81 8.85
N LYS A 91 -11.21 -33.88 9.17
CA LYS A 91 -10.36 -32.71 9.44
C LYS A 91 -10.10 -31.92 8.15
N ILE A 92 -9.77 -32.59 7.05
CA ILE A 92 -9.66 -31.96 5.71
C ILE A 92 -10.97 -31.29 5.32
N ARG A 93 -12.11 -32.01 5.39
CA ARG A 93 -13.43 -31.46 5.05
C ARG A 93 -13.83 -30.27 5.94
N ARG A 94 -13.45 -30.27 7.23
CA ARG A 94 -13.68 -29.13 8.14
C ARG A 94 -12.88 -27.91 7.72
N VAL A 95 -11.58 -28.04 7.43
CA VAL A 95 -10.75 -26.87 7.10
C VAL A 95 -11.02 -26.30 5.71
N TRP A 96 -11.57 -27.11 4.80
CA TRP A 96 -12.13 -26.63 3.52
C TRP A 96 -13.39 -25.76 3.66
N ALA A 97 -14.03 -25.70 4.83
CA ALA A 97 -15.05 -24.68 5.12
C ALA A 97 -14.44 -23.31 5.48
N ASN A 98 -13.18 -23.29 5.95
CA ASN A 98 -12.50 -22.11 6.49
C ASN A 98 -11.32 -21.69 5.59
N ILE A 99 -11.59 -21.50 4.30
CA ILE A 99 -10.56 -21.10 3.31
C ILE A 99 -10.19 -19.63 3.53
N ILE A 100 -8.92 -19.33 3.86
CA ILE A 100 -8.45 -17.94 3.87
C ILE A 100 -7.82 -17.61 2.53
N ARG A 101 -8.32 -16.52 1.93
CA ARG A 101 -7.80 -15.94 0.70
C ARG A 101 -7.13 -14.61 0.98
N LYS A 102 -6.12 -14.28 0.20
CA LYS A 102 -5.51 -12.95 0.14
C LYS A 102 -5.43 -12.50 -1.32
N GLY A 103 -5.75 -11.24 -1.56
CA GLY A 103 -5.75 -10.62 -2.88
C GLY A 103 -5.15 -9.23 -2.82
N ALA A 104 -5.90 -8.27 -2.29
CA ALA A 104 -5.52 -6.85 -2.20
C ALA A 104 -4.23 -6.54 -1.39
N THR A 105 -3.70 -7.50 -0.63
CA THR A 105 -2.44 -7.34 0.14
C THR A 105 -1.19 -7.81 -0.62
N TRP A 106 -1.32 -8.35 -1.83
CA TRP A 106 -0.18 -8.80 -2.63
C TRP A 106 0.28 -7.70 -3.59
N ARG A 107 1.60 -7.47 -3.65
CA ARG A 107 2.24 -6.44 -4.49
C ARG A 107 1.96 -6.68 -5.98
N THR A 108 2.19 -5.65 -6.79
CA THR A 108 2.19 -5.71 -8.26
C THR A 108 2.87 -6.98 -8.77
N ARG A 109 2.23 -7.68 -9.72
CA ARG A 109 2.74 -8.95 -10.24
C ARG A 109 4.11 -8.76 -10.90
N SER A 110 5.10 -9.53 -10.45
CA SER A 110 6.47 -9.57 -10.96
C SER A 110 7.00 -11.00 -10.85
N CYS A 111 7.82 -11.40 -11.83
CA CYS A 111 8.53 -12.68 -11.83
C CYS A 111 9.73 -12.70 -10.84
N GLY A 112 10.08 -11.55 -10.27
CA GLY A 112 11.27 -11.33 -9.46
C GLY A 112 11.31 -12.11 -8.15
N ALA A 113 12.52 -12.17 -7.58
CA ALA A 113 12.79 -12.79 -6.29
C ALA A 113 13.81 -11.94 -5.52
N SER A 114 13.65 -11.87 -4.21
CA SER A 114 14.57 -11.16 -3.31
C SER A 114 15.93 -11.87 -3.22
N PRO A 115 17.00 -11.17 -2.81
CA PRO A 115 18.26 -11.80 -2.42
C PRO A 115 18.09 -12.90 -1.37
N GLU A 116 17.21 -12.69 -0.40
CA GLU A 116 16.96 -13.59 0.72
C GLU A 116 16.31 -14.90 0.26
N TYR A 117 15.31 -14.83 -0.64
CA TYR A 117 14.72 -16.02 -1.25
C TYR A 117 15.71 -16.76 -2.16
N ARG A 118 16.57 -16.03 -2.90
CA ARG A 118 17.59 -16.65 -3.77
C ARG A 118 18.64 -17.40 -2.95
N ALA A 119 19.18 -16.80 -1.88
CA ALA A 119 20.11 -17.47 -0.96
C ALA A 119 19.47 -18.69 -0.28
N TRP A 120 18.21 -18.59 0.15
CA TRP A 120 17.44 -19.72 0.67
C TRP A 120 17.26 -20.85 -0.36
N LEU A 121 16.97 -20.51 -1.61
CA LEU A 121 16.81 -21.48 -2.70
C LEU A 121 18.14 -22.18 -3.02
N GLU A 122 19.25 -21.44 -3.06
CA GLU A 122 20.60 -21.98 -3.25
C GLU A 122 20.98 -22.96 -2.14
N GLN A 123 20.74 -22.62 -0.87
CA GLN A 123 20.93 -23.54 0.27
C GLN A 123 20.09 -24.81 0.11
N ARG A 124 18.80 -24.68 -0.25
CA ARG A 124 17.91 -25.83 -0.43
C ARG A 124 18.33 -26.72 -1.60
N VAL A 125 18.81 -26.13 -2.69
CA VAL A 125 19.36 -26.84 -3.85
C VAL A 125 20.57 -27.71 -3.45
N HIS A 126 21.48 -27.17 -2.65
CA HIS A 126 22.61 -27.94 -2.10
C HIS A 126 22.14 -29.08 -1.18
N LEU A 127 21.19 -28.82 -0.28
CA LEU A 127 20.64 -29.83 0.65
C LEU A 127 19.93 -30.99 -0.06
N VAL A 128 19.30 -30.74 -1.22
CA VAL A 128 18.61 -31.78 -2.01
C VAL A 128 19.55 -32.47 -3.01
N GLY A 129 20.80 -32.01 -3.14
CA GLY A 129 21.78 -32.60 -4.06
C GLY A 129 21.43 -32.44 -5.54
N LEU A 130 20.63 -31.41 -5.89
CA LEU A 130 20.28 -31.15 -7.28
C LEU A 130 21.51 -30.65 -8.05
N PRO A 131 21.78 -31.14 -9.27
CA PRO A 131 22.90 -30.70 -10.10
C PRO A 131 22.60 -29.33 -10.73
N TRP A 132 22.48 -28.32 -9.88
CA TRP A 132 22.32 -26.92 -10.27
C TRP A 132 23.68 -26.38 -10.69
N GLY A 133 23.92 -26.37 -12.00
CA GLY A 133 25.12 -25.75 -12.54
C GLY A 133 25.24 -24.29 -12.08
N SER A 134 26.46 -23.81 -11.95
CA SER A 134 26.78 -22.42 -11.62
C SER A 134 26.42 -21.49 -12.79
N ILE A 135 25.11 -21.31 -13.00
CA ILE A 135 24.53 -20.40 -13.99
C ILE A 135 25.05 -19.00 -13.68
N GLN A 136 26.08 -18.55 -14.42
CA GLN A 136 26.55 -17.17 -14.34
C GLN A 136 25.40 -16.28 -14.77
N HIS A 137 24.77 -15.67 -13.77
CA HIS A 137 23.50 -15.01 -13.90
C HIS A 137 23.75 -13.62 -14.53
N GLN A 138 24.05 -13.56 -15.81
CA GLN A 138 24.55 -12.37 -16.51
C GLN A 138 23.42 -11.45 -17.00
N ASP A 139 22.70 -10.84 -16.06
CA ASP A 139 21.66 -9.83 -16.34
C ASP A 139 21.60 -8.80 -15.21
N GLN A 140 22.68 -8.04 -15.06
CA GLN A 140 22.81 -7.05 -13.98
C GLN A 140 21.96 -5.80 -14.20
N GLY A 141 21.65 -5.46 -15.46
CA GLY A 141 20.96 -4.20 -15.82
C GLY A 141 19.52 -4.11 -15.32
N THR A 142 18.71 -5.16 -15.46
CA THR A 142 17.29 -5.12 -15.02
C THR A 142 17.11 -5.44 -13.53
N ARG A 143 17.97 -6.29 -12.95
CA ARG A 143 17.84 -6.72 -11.54
C ARG A 143 17.84 -5.59 -10.52
N VAL A 144 18.58 -4.52 -10.80
CA VAL A 144 18.67 -3.39 -9.87
C VAL A 144 17.36 -2.60 -9.84
N TYR A 145 16.61 -2.51 -10.95
CA TYR A 145 15.36 -1.74 -10.99
C TYR A 145 14.22 -2.41 -10.23
N GLU A 146 13.77 -3.60 -10.64
CA GLU A 146 12.56 -4.24 -10.08
C GLU A 146 12.67 -4.52 -8.57
N ILE A 147 13.86 -4.91 -8.10
CA ILE A 147 14.11 -5.20 -6.67
C ILE A 147 14.24 -3.91 -5.87
N GLN A 148 14.91 -2.88 -6.41
CA GLN A 148 15.02 -1.61 -5.68
C GLN A 148 13.70 -0.83 -5.67
N GLU A 149 12.85 -0.93 -6.70
CA GLU A 149 11.49 -0.39 -6.66
C GLU A 149 10.62 -1.11 -5.63
N THR A 150 10.59 -2.44 -5.61
CA THR A 150 9.75 -3.19 -4.65
C THR A 150 10.18 -3.00 -3.19
N LEU A 151 11.47 -2.78 -2.91
CA LEU A 151 11.97 -2.41 -1.58
C LEU A 151 11.75 -0.91 -1.25
N LYS A 152 11.87 0.00 -2.23
CA LYS A 152 11.53 1.43 -2.05
C LYS A 152 10.05 1.60 -1.74
N ILE A 153 9.16 0.86 -2.41
CA ILE A 153 7.71 0.89 -2.18
C ILE A 153 7.40 0.50 -0.73
N GLU A 154 7.97 -0.59 -0.23
CA GLU A 154 7.77 -1.03 1.16
C GLU A 154 8.30 -0.03 2.20
N ALA A 155 9.46 0.58 1.95
CA ALA A 155 9.98 1.66 2.79
C ALA A 155 9.10 2.92 2.75
N LEU A 156 8.55 3.27 1.57
CA LEU A 156 7.63 4.40 1.41
C LEU A 156 6.25 4.12 2.03
N GLU A 157 5.73 2.90 1.94
CA GLU A 157 4.48 2.47 2.60
C GLU A 157 4.61 2.59 4.12
N GLY A 158 5.71 2.07 4.70
CA GLY A 158 6.00 2.25 6.13
C GLY A 158 6.14 3.73 6.55
N THR A 159 6.79 4.55 5.72
CA THR A 159 6.92 6.00 5.95
C THR A 159 5.56 6.70 5.88
N LEU A 160 4.71 6.33 4.93
CA LEU A 160 3.39 6.91 4.72
C LEU A 160 2.44 6.56 5.88
N GLU A 161 2.49 5.32 6.39
CA GLU A 161 1.69 4.93 7.56
C GLU A 161 2.16 5.62 8.85
N GLN A 162 3.48 5.79 9.03
CA GLN A 162 4.03 6.64 10.09
C GLN A 162 3.53 8.08 9.98
N MET A 163 3.55 8.67 8.78
CA MET A 163 3.02 10.02 8.55
C MET A 163 1.52 10.15 8.84
N LYS A 164 0.69 9.12 8.57
CA LYS A 164 -0.72 9.10 8.97
C LYS A 164 -0.87 9.07 10.50
N ILE A 165 -0.07 8.27 11.21
CA ILE A 165 -0.09 8.20 12.68
C ILE A 165 0.31 9.55 13.30
N GLU A 166 1.32 10.21 12.74
CA GLU A 166 1.74 11.55 13.14
C GLU A 166 0.69 12.61 12.81
N GLN A 167 0.13 12.63 11.60
CA GLN A 167 -0.97 13.52 11.21
C GLN A 167 -2.19 13.36 12.13
N GLY A 168 -2.60 12.11 12.41
CA GLY A 168 -3.69 11.82 13.35
C GLY A 168 -3.38 12.22 14.80
N THR A 169 -2.10 12.29 15.18
CA THR A 169 -1.64 12.76 16.49
C THR A 169 -1.60 14.30 16.56
N LEU A 170 -1.13 14.95 15.50
CA LEU A 170 -1.15 16.41 15.37
C LEU A 170 -2.58 16.96 15.29
N LYS A 171 -3.49 16.28 14.58
CA LYS A 171 -4.92 16.62 14.55
C LYS A 171 -5.54 16.62 15.94
N ARG A 172 -5.32 15.56 16.73
CA ARG A 172 -5.78 15.47 18.14
C ARG A 172 -5.17 16.56 19.01
N LYS A 173 -3.87 16.87 18.86
CA LYS A 173 -3.22 17.97 19.60
C LYS A 173 -3.83 19.35 19.25
N LEU A 174 -4.10 19.60 17.97
CA LEU A 174 -4.72 20.84 17.50
C LEU A 174 -6.16 20.99 18.03
N GLU A 175 -6.94 19.93 18.01
CA GLU A 175 -8.31 19.89 18.53
C GLU A 175 -8.35 20.18 20.04
N THR A 176 -7.47 19.54 20.83
CA THR A 176 -7.27 19.85 22.25
C THR A 176 -6.84 21.30 22.50
N ALA A 177 -5.92 21.83 21.69
CA ALA A 177 -5.45 23.22 21.82
C ALA A 177 -6.54 24.25 21.49
N LEU A 178 -7.39 23.98 20.49
CA LEU A 178 -8.54 24.80 20.15
C LEU A 178 -9.60 24.79 21.26
N GLU A 179 -9.84 23.65 21.90
CA GLU A 179 -10.79 23.57 23.00
C GLU A 179 -10.26 24.22 24.29
N ALA A 180 -8.97 24.05 24.61
CA ALA A 180 -8.33 24.80 25.69
C ALA A 180 -8.42 26.32 25.48
N ALA A 181 -8.18 26.79 24.25
CA ALA A 181 -8.31 28.22 23.90
C ALA A 181 -9.76 28.74 23.92
N ARG A 182 -10.77 27.87 23.75
CA ARG A 182 -12.20 28.21 23.98
C ARG A 182 -12.49 28.37 25.46
N GLN A 183 -12.03 27.43 26.29
CA GLN A 183 -12.21 27.45 27.74
C GLN A 183 -11.50 28.65 28.38
N GLU A 184 -10.28 28.97 27.97
CA GLU A 184 -9.55 30.17 28.43
C GLU A 184 -10.32 31.46 28.10
N ARG A 185 -10.89 31.58 26.89
CA ARG A 185 -11.74 32.72 26.50
C ARG A 185 -13.00 32.82 27.36
N GLN A 186 -13.68 31.70 27.61
CA GLN A 186 -14.87 31.67 28.48
C GLN A 186 -14.54 32.14 29.90
N LEU A 187 -13.45 31.64 30.50
CA LEU A 187 -12.99 32.04 31.83
C LEU A 187 -12.57 33.52 31.87
N SER A 188 -11.94 34.03 30.82
CA SER A 188 -11.58 35.45 30.67
C SER A 188 -12.80 36.36 30.56
N ASP A 189 -13.83 35.94 29.83
CA ASP A 189 -15.12 36.63 29.74
C ASP A 189 -15.88 36.60 31.07
N GLU A 190 -15.88 35.49 31.80
CA GLU A 190 -16.47 35.39 33.14
C GLU A 190 -15.75 36.28 34.16
N PHE A 191 -14.41 36.25 34.17
CA PHE A 191 -13.61 37.14 35.01
C PHE A 191 -13.88 38.61 34.68
N SER A 192 -14.00 38.94 33.39
CA SER A 192 -14.35 40.28 32.91
C SER A 192 -15.76 40.71 33.31
N LYS A 193 -16.76 39.81 33.26
CA LYS A 193 -18.13 40.06 33.75
C LYS A 193 -18.12 40.29 35.27
N LYS A 194 -17.42 39.45 36.03
CA LYS A 194 -17.30 39.54 37.49
C LYS A 194 -16.62 40.84 37.94
N ALA A 195 -15.54 41.25 37.26
CA ALA A 195 -14.85 42.52 37.51
C ALA A 195 -15.72 43.75 37.20
N ARG A 196 -16.57 43.69 36.17
CA ARG A 196 -17.58 44.74 35.89
C ARG A 196 -18.62 44.81 37.02
N ALA A 197 -19.15 43.67 37.44
CA ALA A 197 -20.14 43.61 38.53
C ALA A 197 -19.58 44.10 39.88
N GLU A 198 -18.33 43.76 40.21
CA GLU A 198 -17.65 44.27 41.42
C GLU A 198 -17.40 45.78 41.33
N LYS A 199 -17.00 46.29 40.16
CA LYS A 199 -16.84 47.74 39.94
C LYS A 199 -18.18 48.47 40.11
N GLU A 200 -19.28 47.88 39.64
CA GLU A 200 -20.62 48.44 39.81
C GLU A 200 -21.10 48.38 41.27
N SER A 201 -20.86 47.28 41.99
CA SER A 201 -21.24 47.19 43.41
C SER A 201 -20.42 48.15 44.28
N ARG A 202 -19.11 48.30 44.03
CA ARG A 202 -18.27 49.36 44.64
C ARG A 202 -18.81 50.76 44.36
N LEU A 203 -19.28 51.03 43.14
CA LEU A 203 -19.89 52.33 42.79
C LEU A 203 -21.25 52.55 43.48
N LYS A 204 -22.05 51.50 43.68
CA LYS A 204 -23.31 51.56 44.46
C LYS A 204 -23.02 51.85 45.94
N ILE A 205 -22.12 51.08 46.56
CA ILE A 205 -21.68 51.30 47.96
C ILE A 205 -21.10 52.71 48.13
N GLY A 206 -20.24 53.16 47.21
CA GLY A 206 -19.68 54.52 47.21
C GLY A 206 -20.68 55.65 46.91
N ARG A 207 -21.91 55.35 46.48
CA ARG A 207 -23.04 56.30 46.46
C ARG A 207 -23.79 56.27 47.79
N CYS A 208 -24.09 55.09 48.34
CA CYS A 208 -24.76 54.95 49.64
C CYS A 208 -23.97 55.61 50.77
N LEU A 209 -22.64 55.45 50.80
CA LEU A 209 -21.78 56.08 51.81
C LEU A 209 -21.68 57.61 51.67
N LYS A 210 -22.00 58.18 50.50
CA LYS A 210 -22.02 59.65 50.29
C LYS A 210 -23.31 60.33 50.74
N ALA A 211 -24.37 59.57 51.03
CA ALA A 211 -25.59 60.11 51.60
C ALA A 211 -25.36 60.69 53.02
N PRO A 212 -24.82 59.96 54.01
CA PRO A 212 -24.57 60.52 55.34
C PRO A 212 -23.50 61.62 55.35
N ASP A 213 -22.50 61.59 54.47
CA ASP A 213 -21.52 62.69 54.33
C ASP A 213 -22.21 64.02 53.95
N GLN A 214 -23.25 63.99 53.11
CA GLN A 214 -24.05 65.17 52.74
C GLN A 214 -25.05 65.60 53.83
N GLU A 215 -25.28 64.76 54.83
CA GLU A 215 -26.15 65.04 55.96
C GLU A 215 -25.34 65.67 57.12
N ILE A 216 -24.15 65.12 57.42
CA ILE A 216 -23.19 65.69 58.37
C ILE A 216 -22.76 67.10 57.94
N THR A 217 -22.45 67.30 56.65
CA THR A 217 -22.00 68.60 56.13
C THR A 217 -23.08 69.69 56.04
N ARG A 218 -24.33 69.39 56.45
CA ARG A 218 -25.41 70.39 56.57
C ARG A 218 -25.64 70.91 58.00
N SER A 219 -25.02 70.29 59.01
CA SER A 219 -25.36 70.57 60.42
C SER A 219 -24.49 71.66 61.08
N ASP A 220 -23.22 71.80 60.70
CA ASP A 220 -22.28 72.69 61.41
C ASP A 220 -22.22 74.11 60.79
N GLY A 221 -23.34 74.82 60.95
CA GLY A 221 -23.61 76.18 60.46
C GLY A 221 -22.91 77.33 61.17
N GLY A 222 -21.78 77.08 61.86
CA GLY A 222 -20.66 78.02 61.94
C GLY A 222 -20.49 78.92 63.19
N ARG A 223 -19.23 79.35 63.37
CA ARG A 223 -18.85 80.62 64.02
C ARG A 223 -17.44 81.10 63.58
N LYS A 224 -17.37 82.41 63.31
CA LYS A 224 -16.31 83.42 63.59
C LYS A 224 -15.05 82.93 64.34
N ARG A 225 -13.83 83.48 64.13
CA ARG A 225 -13.33 84.56 63.24
C ARG A 225 -11.77 84.60 63.24
N THR A 226 -11.17 85.01 62.12
CA THR A 226 -9.93 85.81 61.93
C THR A 226 -8.83 85.86 63.02
N THR A 227 -7.58 85.52 62.66
CA THR A 227 -6.45 86.48 62.47
C THR A 227 -5.29 85.80 61.70
N GLY A 228 -4.40 86.59 61.06
CA GLY A 228 -3.46 86.11 60.03
C GLY A 228 -2.12 85.52 60.51
N GLY A 229 -1.38 84.94 59.56
CA GLY A 229 -0.02 84.39 59.72
C GLY A 229 0.67 84.20 58.36
N ASP A 230 1.94 84.59 58.27
CA ASP A 230 2.73 84.80 57.05
C ASP A 230 3.44 83.53 56.50
N ARG A 231 3.90 83.60 55.23
CA ARG A 231 4.89 82.74 54.50
C ARG A 231 4.47 81.39 53.91
N GLY A 232 4.89 81.19 52.64
CA GLY A 232 5.57 79.95 52.23
C GLY A 232 4.89 79.06 51.18
N SER A 233 5.27 79.24 49.90
CA SER A 233 5.26 78.15 48.90
C SER A 233 6.66 77.48 48.86
N PRO A 234 6.90 76.29 48.23
CA PRO A 234 6.02 75.57 47.30
C PRO A 234 5.92 74.01 47.46
N GLN A 235 4.85 73.45 46.90
CA GLN A 235 4.80 72.32 45.93
C GLN A 235 5.63 71.01 46.11
N VAL A 236 4.88 69.88 46.08
CA VAL A 236 5.21 68.53 45.52
C VAL A 236 5.92 67.43 46.36
N GLN A 237 5.15 66.35 46.52
CA GLN A 237 5.47 64.90 46.58
C GLN A 237 6.65 64.36 47.43
N ARG A 238 6.30 63.50 48.40
CA ARG A 238 7.19 62.50 49.03
C ARG A 238 6.70 61.07 48.75
N SER A 239 7.26 60.41 47.75
CA SER A 239 7.05 58.96 47.53
C SER A 239 8.12 58.12 48.24
N ARG A 240 7.71 57.36 49.25
CA ARG A 240 8.49 56.32 49.96
C ARG A 240 8.25 54.95 49.27
N LYS A 241 9.09 53.89 49.31
CA LYS A 241 10.48 53.69 49.84
C LYS A 241 10.95 52.22 49.60
N ARG A 242 12.06 52.00 48.85
CA ARG A 242 12.86 50.72 48.75
C ARG A 242 12.12 49.49 48.14
N ARG A 243 12.70 48.34 47.72
CA ARG A 243 14.06 47.71 47.51
C ARG A 243 13.87 46.62 46.39
N ARG A 244 14.80 45.77 45.88
CA ARG A 244 16.23 45.44 46.15
C ARG A 244 17.09 45.20 44.87
N GLY A 245 16.59 44.51 43.84
CA GLY A 245 17.35 44.07 42.64
C GLY A 245 16.82 42.74 42.06
N ALA A 246 17.43 42.09 41.05
CA ALA A 246 18.68 42.44 40.35
C ALA A 246 18.86 41.75 38.97
N ARG A 247 19.67 42.38 38.08
CA ARG A 247 20.36 41.85 36.85
C ARG A 247 19.43 41.38 35.68
N ALA A 248 19.85 41.38 34.41
CA ALA A 248 21.18 41.64 33.80
C ALA A 248 21.09 42.41 32.45
N LEU A 249 22.21 43.09 32.10
CA LEU A 249 22.84 43.33 30.77
C LEU A 249 21.97 43.43 29.48
N GLY A 250 22.22 44.39 28.56
CA GLY A 250 23.20 45.49 28.56
C GLY A 250 23.38 46.17 27.19
N THR A 251 24.15 47.28 27.15
CA THR A 251 24.73 47.98 25.96
C THR A 251 23.79 48.41 24.80
N GLY A 252 23.78 49.66 24.33
CA GLY A 252 24.56 50.85 24.71
C GLY A 252 24.06 52.13 24.01
N ALA A 253 24.67 53.27 24.33
CA ALA A 253 24.31 54.64 23.89
C ALA A 253 25.62 55.49 23.81
N PRO A 254 25.66 56.82 23.52
CA PRO A 254 24.53 57.76 23.32
C PRO A 254 24.68 58.87 22.23
N THR A 255 23.53 59.46 21.86
CA THR A 255 23.26 60.88 21.52
C THR A 255 24.32 61.82 20.87
N ARG A 256 23.94 62.41 19.72
CA ARG A 256 23.99 63.85 19.35
C ARG A 256 23.36 64.03 17.96
N GLY A 257 22.54 65.04 17.63
CA GLY A 257 21.86 66.04 18.45
C GLY A 257 21.13 67.12 17.60
N ARG A 258 19.96 67.59 18.05
CA ARG A 258 19.30 68.90 17.76
C ARG A 258 19.43 69.52 16.35
N VAL A 259 18.31 69.58 15.60
CA VAL A 259 17.75 70.80 14.96
C VAL A 259 16.32 70.53 14.46
N LYS A 260 15.46 71.57 14.42
CA LYS A 260 14.15 71.54 13.74
C LYS A 260 14.22 72.37 12.45
N SER A 261 13.64 71.87 11.37
CA SER A 261 13.28 72.66 10.18
C SER A 261 12.06 72.02 9.47
N ASN A 262 11.32 72.83 8.72
CA ASN A 262 9.99 72.47 8.19
C ASN A 262 10.03 71.53 6.96
N PRO A 263 8.93 70.82 6.65
CA PRO A 263 8.86 69.88 5.53
C PRO A 263 8.80 70.61 4.18
N THR A 264 9.94 70.71 3.49
CA THR A 264 9.96 71.13 2.08
C THR A 264 9.66 69.93 1.18
N LEU A 265 8.53 69.99 0.46
CA LEU A 265 8.20 69.07 -0.61
C LEU A 265 9.29 69.07 -1.70
N LYS A 266 10.15 68.05 -1.70
CA LYS A 266 11.01 67.71 -2.83
C LYS A 266 10.45 66.44 -3.46
N GLY A 267 10.03 66.55 -4.72
CA GLY A 267 9.36 65.46 -5.45
C GLY A 267 10.25 64.22 -5.57
N THR A 268 9.61 63.06 -5.53
CA THR A 268 10.22 61.74 -5.77
C THR A 268 10.79 61.66 -7.18
N ARG A 269 12.11 61.84 -7.32
CA ARG A 269 12.85 61.58 -8.57
C ARG A 269 13.65 60.27 -8.50
N THR A 270 12.97 59.29 -7.95
CA THR A 270 13.29 57.87 -7.77
C THR A 270 11.94 57.15 -8.02
N GLU A 271 11.81 56.14 -8.88
CA GLU A 271 12.83 55.33 -9.57
C GLU A 271 12.38 54.85 -10.97
N PRO A 272 12.88 55.42 -12.08
CA PRO A 272 12.69 54.80 -13.40
C PRO A 272 13.41 53.44 -13.51
N LYS A 273 14.58 53.33 -12.88
CA LYS A 273 15.44 52.14 -12.94
C LYS A 273 14.89 50.94 -12.17
N ALA A 274 14.22 51.14 -11.02
CA ALA A 274 13.65 50.03 -10.25
C ALA A 274 12.44 49.42 -10.96
N ILE A 275 11.58 50.25 -11.56
CA ILE A 275 10.46 49.77 -12.40
C ILE A 275 11.00 48.98 -13.59
N GLN A 276 12.06 49.46 -14.25
CA GLN A 276 12.70 48.76 -15.36
C GLN A 276 13.37 47.44 -14.92
N SER A 277 14.00 47.40 -13.74
CA SER A 277 14.57 46.18 -13.17
C SER A 277 13.50 45.14 -12.81
N ALA A 278 12.39 45.57 -12.21
CA ALA A 278 11.27 44.70 -11.86
C ALA A 278 10.57 44.13 -13.11
N LEU A 279 10.52 44.90 -14.21
CA LEU A 279 9.99 44.42 -15.49
C LEU A 279 10.87 43.30 -16.07
N VAL A 280 12.20 43.48 -16.08
CA VAL A 280 13.14 42.43 -16.55
C VAL A 280 13.07 41.18 -15.65
N GLU A 281 12.94 41.35 -14.33
CA GLU A 281 12.77 40.23 -13.40
C GLU A 281 11.43 39.50 -13.60
N ALA A 282 10.37 40.22 -14.00
CA ALA A 282 9.08 39.62 -14.35
C ALA A 282 9.12 38.91 -15.72
N GLN A 283 9.87 39.43 -16.69
CA GLN A 283 10.07 38.78 -17.99
C GLN A 283 10.83 37.46 -17.83
N GLY A 284 11.98 37.45 -17.14
CA GLY A 284 12.74 36.21 -16.91
C GLY A 284 11.95 35.13 -16.14
N LYS A 285 11.03 35.52 -15.24
CA LYS A 285 10.09 34.58 -14.59
C LYS A 285 8.98 34.09 -15.53
N THR A 286 8.65 34.83 -16.57
CA THR A 286 7.70 34.40 -17.62
C THR A 286 8.39 33.38 -18.54
N ASP A 287 9.59 33.72 -19.02
CA ASP A 287 10.40 32.86 -19.89
C ASP A 287 10.69 31.49 -19.24
N GLU A 288 11.01 31.48 -17.93
CA GLU A 288 11.20 30.27 -17.12
C GLU A 288 9.92 29.41 -17.05
N VAL A 289 8.74 30.02 -16.89
CA VAL A 289 7.46 29.30 -16.86
C VAL A 289 7.08 28.76 -18.24
N GLU A 290 7.38 29.48 -19.33
CA GLU A 290 7.20 28.96 -20.69
C GLU A 290 8.12 27.77 -20.99
N SER A 291 9.38 27.83 -20.53
CA SER A 291 10.34 26.71 -20.61
C SER A 291 9.81 25.46 -19.89
N GLN A 292 9.35 25.61 -18.63
CA GLN A 292 8.78 24.51 -17.84
C GLN A 292 7.49 23.95 -18.47
N LEU A 293 6.63 24.80 -19.06
CA LEU A 293 5.44 24.35 -19.78
C LEU A 293 5.78 23.54 -21.04
N GLU A 294 6.86 23.86 -21.74
CA GLU A 294 7.30 23.12 -22.92
C GLU A 294 7.96 21.78 -22.55
N GLU A 295 8.72 21.70 -21.46
CA GLU A 295 9.20 20.41 -20.91
C GLU A 295 8.02 19.51 -20.50
N LEU A 296 6.98 20.07 -19.86
CA LEU A 296 5.76 19.34 -19.50
C LEU A 296 4.98 18.85 -20.73
N ARG A 297 4.96 19.60 -21.84
CA ARG A 297 4.38 19.14 -23.12
C ARG A 297 5.19 17.99 -23.72
N GLN A 298 6.51 18.12 -23.79
CA GLN A 298 7.38 17.09 -24.38
C GLN A 298 7.34 15.78 -23.58
N THR A 299 7.33 15.85 -22.25
CA THR A 299 7.18 14.68 -21.38
C THR A 299 5.79 14.04 -21.52
N LEU A 300 4.70 14.83 -21.62
CA LEU A 300 3.35 14.34 -21.87
C LEU A 300 3.23 13.64 -23.23
N GLU A 301 3.76 14.21 -24.31
CA GLU A 301 3.74 13.57 -25.64
C GLU A 301 4.69 12.36 -25.72
N GLY A 302 5.70 12.28 -24.85
CA GLY A 302 6.51 11.09 -24.60
C GLY A 302 5.74 9.98 -23.86
N TRP A 303 4.93 10.33 -22.85
CA TRP A 303 4.02 9.40 -22.18
C TRP A 303 2.94 8.87 -23.11
N LYS A 304 2.31 9.75 -23.89
CA LYS A 304 1.26 9.40 -24.88
C LYS A 304 1.74 8.37 -25.90
N ARG A 305 2.97 8.52 -26.42
CA ARG A 305 3.61 7.52 -27.30
C ARG A 305 3.82 6.18 -26.58
N ARG A 306 4.41 6.17 -25.38
CA ARG A 306 4.57 4.92 -24.59
C ARG A 306 3.25 4.20 -24.32
N CYS A 307 2.17 4.93 -24.06
CA CYS A 307 0.85 4.34 -23.88
C CYS A 307 0.31 3.69 -25.17
N GLN A 308 0.56 4.30 -26.33
CA GLN A 308 0.20 3.71 -27.63
C GLN A 308 1.04 2.45 -27.91
N ASP A 309 2.37 2.49 -27.72
CA ASP A 309 3.26 1.34 -27.92
C ASP A 309 2.82 0.12 -27.08
N ILE A 310 2.33 0.36 -25.85
CA ILE A 310 1.79 -0.67 -24.96
C ILE A 310 0.44 -1.20 -25.47
N ALA A 311 -0.45 -0.33 -25.94
CA ALA A 311 -1.76 -0.71 -26.48
C ALA A 311 -1.62 -1.57 -27.76
N ASP A 312 -0.79 -1.13 -28.70
CA ASP A 312 -0.53 -1.84 -29.97
C ASP A 312 0.09 -3.22 -29.70
N LYS A 313 1.05 -3.29 -28.77
CA LYS A 313 1.66 -4.55 -28.33
C LYS A 313 0.66 -5.49 -27.66
N ALA A 314 -0.25 -4.97 -26.84
CA ALA A 314 -1.32 -5.74 -26.23
C ALA A 314 -2.31 -6.27 -27.30
N GLU A 315 -2.66 -5.45 -28.30
CA GLU A 315 -3.54 -5.89 -29.38
C GLU A 315 -2.92 -7.02 -30.21
N ILE A 316 -1.61 -6.91 -30.54
CA ILE A 316 -0.87 -7.98 -31.23
C ILE A 316 -0.90 -9.28 -30.42
N GLN A 317 -0.73 -9.22 -29.09
CA GLN A 317 -0.81 -10.40 -28.22
C GLN A 317 -2.22 -10.99 -28.16
N VAL A 318 -3.28 -10.17 -28.08
CA VAL A 318 -4.68 -10.63 -28.12
C VAL A 318 -5.02 -11.28 -29.46
N ARG A 319 -4.59 -10.70 -30.58
CA ARG A 319 -4.77 -11.28 -31.93
C ARG A 319 -4.06 -12.64 -32.05
N ALA A 320 -2.82 -12.76 -31.55
CA ALA A 320 -2.08 -14.02 -31.55
C ALA A 320 -2.76 -15.09 -30.67
N ALA A 321 -3.12 -14.76 -29.43
CA ALA A 321 -3.82 -15.69 -28.53
C ALA A 321 -5.18 -16.14 -29.07
N THR A 322 -5.88 -15.27 -29.83
CA THR A 322 -7.14 -15.60 -30.51
C THR A 322 -6.92 -16.61 -31.63
N ALA A 323 -5.87 -16.45 -32.44
CA ALA A 323 -5.49 -17.41 -33.49
C ALA A 323 -5.11 -18.77 -32.91
N ASP A 324 -4.27 -18.81 -31.87
CA ASP A 324 -3.90 -20.04 -31.14
C ASP A 324 -5.14 -20.72 -30.55
N THR A 325 -6.05 -19.97 -29.94
CA THR A 325 -7.31 -20.49 -29.40
C THR A 325 -8.15 -21.17 -30.48
N GLN A 326 -8.21 -20.60 -31.69
CA GLN A 326 -8.97 -21.18 -32.80
C GLN A 326 -8.28 -22.43 -33.37
N PHE A 327 -6.95 -22.44 -33.46
CA PHE A 327 -6.15 -23.61 -33.84
C PHE A 327 -6.34 -24.79 -32.87
N TRP A 328 -6.32 -24.53 -31.55
CA TRP A 328 -6.54 -25.56 -30.54
C TRP A 328 -7.99 -26.06 -30.52
N LYS A 329 -8.99 -25.20 -30.76
CA LYS A 329 -10.40 -25.62 -30.95
C LYS A 329 -10.55 -26.57 -32.14
N ASP A 330 -10.00 -26.23 -33.30
CA ASP A 330 -10.02 -27.09 -34.51
C ASP A 330 -9.38 -28.46 -34.24
N ARG A 331 -8.18 -28.48 -33.63
CA ARG A 331 -7.51 -29.73 -33.26
C ARG A 331 -8.28 -30.55 -32.25
N TYR A 332 -8.89 -29.93 -31.25
CA TYR A 332 -9.72 -30.63 -30.26
C TYR A 332 -10.96 -31.26 -30.91
N VAL A 333 -11.66 -30.53 -31.79
CA VAL A 333 -12.81 -31.05 -32.56
C VAL A 333 -12.41 -32.24 -33.43
N LYS A 334 -11.26 -32.16 -34.13
CA LYS A 334 -10.74 -33.27 -34.96
C LYS A 334 -10.35 -34.49 -34.12
N LEU A 335 -9.73 -34.30 -32.95
CA LEU A 335 -9.40 -35.39 -32.02
C LEU A 335 -10.66 -36.03 -31.42
N ALA A 336 -11.64 -35.23 -31.00
CA ALA A 336 -12.91 -35.72 -30.47
C ALA A 336 -13.71 -36.50 -31.54
N TRP A 337 -13.74 -36.00 -32.78
CA TRP A 337 -14.36 -36.70 -33.91
C TRP A 337 -13.70 -38.07 -34.17
N LEU A 338 -12.37 -38.12 -34.21
CA LEU A 338 -11.62 -39.37 -34.44
C LEU A 338 -11.80 -40.35 -33.27
N ALA A 339 -11.80 -39.87 -32.03
CA ALA A 339 -12.08 -40.70 -30.85
C ALA A 339 -13.49 -41.28 -30.89
N ASN A 340 -14.50 -40.47 -31.22
CA ASN A 340 -15.89 -40.94 -31.38
C ASN A 340 -16.03 -41.95 -32.53
N GLN A 341 -15.32 -41.75 -33.65
CA GLN A 341 -15.28 -42.72 -34.75
C GLN A 341 -14.62 -44.04 -34.34
N ALA A 342 -13.56 -44.00 -33.52
CA ALA A 342 -12.93 -45.19 -32.95
C ALA A 342 -13.89 -45.93 -32.00
N LEU A 343 -14.51 -45.22 -31.05
CA LEU A 343 -15.50 -45.78 -30.11
C LEU A 343 -16.69 -46.45 -30.80
N MET A 344 -17.11 -45.96 -31.97
CA MET A 344 -18.20 -46.54 -32.76
C MET A 344 -17.77 -47.69 -33.68
N SER A 345 -16.50 -47.74 -34.10
CA SER A 345 -15.99 -48.74 -35.06
C SER A 345 -15.32 -49.95 -34.39
N ILE A 346 -14.64 -49.75 -33.24
CA ILE A 346 -14.01 -50.83 -32.47
C ILE A 346 -15.02 -51.94 -32.09
N PRO A 347 -16.22 -51.65 -31.53
CA PRO A 347 -17.18 -52.70 -31.16
C PRO A 347 -17.77 -53.45 -32.36
N ARG A 348 -17.84 -52.81 -33.53
CA ARG A 348 -18.28 -53.44 -34.78
C ARG A 348 -17.22 -54.41 -35.30
N ARG A 349 -15.94 -53.99 -35.29
CA ARG A 349 -14.80 -54.83 -35.68
C ARG A 349 -14.57 -55.98 -34.69
N LEU A 350 -14.71 -55.73 -33.39
CA LEU A 350 -14.60 -56.76 -32.34
C LEU A 350 -15.66 -57.84 -32.51
N ARG A 351 -16.95 -57.48 -32.66
CA ARG A 351 -18.02 -58.47 -32.91
C ARG A 351 -17.85 -59.23 -34.23
N ALA A 352 -17.30 -58.60 -35.26
CA ALA A 352 -16.97 -59.29 -36.51
C ALA A 352 -15.84 -60.32 -36.31
N ALA A 353 -14.79 -59.98 -35.57
CA ALA A 353 -13.72 -60.92 -35.22
C ALA A 353 -14.23 -62.07 -34.32
N GLU A 354 -15.06 -61.77 -33.33
CA GLU A 354 -15.72 -62.77 -32.48
C GLU A 354 -16.56 -63.75 -33.31
N GLY A 355 -17.35 -63.24 -34.27
CA GLY A 355 -18.16 -64.05 -35.18
C GLY A 355 -17.38 -64.86 -36.23
N MET A 356 -16.07 -64.61 -36.38
CA MET A 356 -15.17 -65.40 -37.25
C MET A 356 -14.37 -66.45 -36.48
N MET A 357 -14.52 -66.55 -35.15
CA MET A 357 -13.86 -67.59 -34.35
C MET A 357 -14.60 -68.92 -34.42
N ASP A 358 -13.85 -69.99 -34.63
CA ASP A 358 -14.32 -71.37 -34.43
C ASP A 358 -13.97 -71.77 -32.98
N PRO A 359 -14.96 -72.05 -32.10
CA PRO A 359 -14.68 -72.42 -30.71
C PRO A 359 -13.73 -73.61 -30.56
N THR A 360 -13.72 -74.54 -31.53
CA THR A 360 -12.90 -75.76 -31.54
C THR A 360 -11.53 -75.57 -32.19
N LYS A 361 -11.38 -74.65 -33.15
CA LYS A 361 -10.12 -74.48 -33.92
C LYS A 361 -9.33 -73.21 -33.60
N THR A 362 -9.95 -72.16 -33.09
CA THR A 362 -9.24 -70.90 -32.81
C THR A 362 -8.29 -71.06 -31.61
N PRO A 363 -6.98 -70.74 -31.74
CA PRO A 363 -6.00 -70.78 -30.66
C PRO A 363 -6.43 -70.01 -29.40
N ARG A 364 -5.93 -70.47 -28.24
CA ARG A 364 -6.30 -69.94 -26.92
C ARG A 364 -5.88 -68.47 -26.77
N GLU A 365 -4.71 -68.13 -27.29
CA GLU A 365 -4.06 -66.84 -27.22
C GLU A 365 -4.89 -65.75 -27.93
N ILE A 366 -5.55 -66.12 -29.04
CA ILE A 366 -6.45 -65.23 -29.80
C ILE A 366 -7.74 -64.95 -29.01
N LYS A 367 -8.29 -65.99 -28.35
CA LYS A 367 -9.47 -65.84 -27.47
C LYS A 367 -9.16 -64.94 -26.28
N GLU A 368 -8.04 -65.18 -25.59
CA GLU A 368 -7.59 -64.37 -24.46
C GLU A 368 -7.29 -62.92 -24.87
N PHE A 369 -6.68 -62.69 -26.04
CA PHE A 369 -6.46 -61.35 -26.59
C PHE A 369 -7.78 -60.58 -26.83
N LEU A 370 -8.75 -61.20 -27.49
CA LEU A 370 -10.04 -60.56 -27.78
C LEU A 370 -10.83 -60.27 -26.49
N GLU A 371 -10.76 -61.16 -25.49
CA GLU A 371 -11.41 -60.93 -24.19
C GLU A 371 -10.73 -59.81 -23.38
N GLN A 372 -9.40 -59.68 -23.45
CA GLN A 372 -8.68 -58.51 -22.91
C GLN A 372 -9.11 -57.22 -23.64
N TYR A 373 -9.25 -57.26 -24.97
CA TYR A 373 -9.70 -56.11 -25.77
C TYR A 373 -11.13 -55.68 -25.41
N ARG A 374 -12.00 -56.65 -25.13
CA ARG A 374 -13.37 -56.43 -24.66
C ARG A 374 -13.41 -55.78 -23.27
N LYS A 375 -12.66 -56.32 -22.31
CA LYS A 375 -12.50 -55.76 -20.95
C LYS A 375 -11.93 -54.33 -20.97
N LEU A 376 -11.01 -54.03 -21.90
CA LEU A 376 -10.50 -52.67 -22.12
C LEU A 376 -11.59 -51.73 -22.66
N TYR A 377 -12.36 -52.17 -23.66
CA TYR A 377 -13.45 -51.37 -24.22
C TYR A 377 -14.56 -51.08 -23.19
N ASP A 378 -14.99 -52.09 -22.43
CA ASP A 378 -16.05 -51.92 -21.43
C ASP A 378 -15.61 -50.93 -20.33
N ARG A 379 -14.35 -50.99 -19.88
CA ARG A 379 -13.77 -50.01 -18.95
C ARG A 379 -13.64 -48.61 -19.54
N MET A 380 -13.31 -48.47 -20.83
CA MET A 380 -13.34 -47.17 -21.52
C MET A 380 -14.75 -46.60 -21.60
N LYS A 381 -15.77 -47.45 -21.79
CA LYS A 381 -17.18 -47.08 -21.85
C LYS A 381 -17.70 -46.63 -20.47
N GLU A 382 -17.33 -47.32 -19.39
CA GLU A 382 -17.60 -46.88 -18.00
C GLU A 382 -17.02 -45.48 -17.74
N LEU A 383 -15.75 -45.25 -18.10
CA LEU A 383 -15.08 -43.95 -17.96
C LEU A 383 -15.65 -42.85 -18.88
N SER A 384 -16.51 -43.21 -19.85
CA SER A 384 -17.17 -42.28 -20.77
C SER A 384 -18.64 -42.01 -20.41
N ALA A 385 -19.16 -42.62 -19.34
CA ALA A 385 -20.51 -42.36 -18.86
C ALA A 385 -20.59 -40.98 -18.19
N PRO A 386 -21.67 -40.20 -18.40
CA PRO A 386 -21.93 -39.01 -17.58
C PRO A 386 -22.19 -39.41 -16.11
N PRO A 387 -21.81 -38.55 -15.14
CA PRO A 387 -21.97 -38.81 -13.71
C PRO A 387 -23.42 -38.64 -13.22
#